data_AF-A0A818V679-F1
#
_entry.id   AF-A0A818V679-F1
#
_cell.length_a   1.000
_cell.length_b   1.000
_cell.length_c   1.000
_cell.angle_alpha   90.00
_cell.angle_beta   90.00
_cell.angle_gamma   90.00
#
_symmetry.space_group_name_H-M   'P 1'
#
loop_
_entity.id
_entity.type
_entity.pdbx_description
1 polymer ?
#
loop_
_entity_poly.entity_id
_entity_poly.type
_entity_poly.pdbx_seq_one_letter_code
_entity_poly.pdbx_strand_id
1 'polypeptide(L)'
;MKRKYRVCNVTRKPAQYQTFPLQLESGQTVECTVAKYFYEKHHIKLQYPHLPCLQVGQEQKHTYLPLEVCNIVPGQRCIKKLTDMQTSTMIKVRKAEFNNDVYVTHFGINILTNMTEVMGRVLTAPKIQYGGRTKVIVTPNQGVWDMRGKQFHTGIEIRTWAIACFAPQRNCNEAALRTFTQQLQRISNDAGMPIVGQPCFCKYATGIEQVEPMFKFLKTTYNDLQLIVVVLPGKTPVYAEVKRVGDTLIGLATQCVQAKNVNKTTPQTLSNLCLKINVKLGGVNNILVPSVRPISVFREPVIFIGADVTHPPAGDRSKPSIAAVN
;
A
#
# COMPACT_ATOMS: atom_id res chain seq x y z
N MET A 1 -35.11 -2.21 29.51
CA MET A 1 -34.18 -2.38 28.36
C MET A 1 -33.53 -1.03 28.04
N LYS A 2 -32.20 -0.94 27.93
CA LYS A 2 -31.54 0.29 27.47
C LYS A 2 -31.78 0.46 25.96
N ARG A 3 -32.16 1.66 25.53
CA ARG A 3 -32.41 1.96 24.11
C ARG A 3 -31.11 1.87 23.32
N LYS A 4 -31.17 1.28 22.12
CA LYS A 4 -30.05 1.20 21.19
C LYS A 4 -30.42 1.93 19.91
N TYR A 5 -29.48 2.67 19.38
CA TYR A 5 -29.69 3.48 18.19
C TYR A 5 -28.51 3.38 17.23
N ARG A 6 -28.79 3.54 15.93
CA ARG A 6 -27.77 3.81 14.91
C ARG A 6 -27.68 5.31 14.71
N VAL A 7 -26.46 5.84 14.78
CA VAL A 7 -26.17 7.24 14.43
C VAL A 7 -26.27 7.39 12.92
N CYS A 8 -27.09 8.33 12.45
CA CYS A 8 -27.18 8.70 11.04
C CYS A 8 -26.45 10.02 10.75
N ASN A 9 -26.38 10.95 11.72
CA ASN A 9 -25.71 12.22 11.54
C ASN A 9 -25.17 12.81 12.86
N VAL A 10 -24.41 13.90 12.77
CA VAL A 10 -23.96 14.73 13.90
C VAL A 10 -24.43 16.15 13.65
N THR A 11 -25.06 16.77 14.64
CA THR A 11 -25.64 18.11 14.46
C THR A 11 -24.56 19.17 14.25
N ARG A 12 -24.86 20.18 13.42
CA ARG A 12 -23.96 21.33 13.23
C ARG A 12 -23.97 22.26 14.45
N LYS A 13 -25.12 22.40 15.12
CA LYS A 13 -25.28 23.24 16.30
C LYS A 13 -24.93 22.45 17.59
N PRO A 14 -24.35 23.12 18.59
CA PRO A 14 -24.22 22.61 19.96
C PRO A 14 -25.55 22.21 20.61
N ALA A 15 -25.52 21.33 21.60
CA ALA A 15 -26.72 20.90 22.34
C ALA A 15 -27.50 22.06 23.00
N GLN A 16 -26.81 23.13 23.41
CA GLN A 16 -27.46 24.35 23.94
C GLN A 16 -28.25 25.16 22.91
N TYR A 17 -27.93 25.01 21.61
CA TYR A 17 -28.57 25.76 20.52
C TYR A 17 -29.30 24.88 19.50
N GLN A 18 -29.11 23.56 19.57
CA GLN A 18 -29.82 22.60 18.74
C GLN A 18 -31.26 22.47 19.25
N THR A 19 -32.22 22.86 18.42
CA THR A 19 -33.65 22.75 18.72
C THR A 19 -34.30 21.57 17.99
N PHE A 20 -35.47 21.16 18.48
CA PHE A 20 -36.37 20.24 17.80
C PHE A 20 -37.83 20.59 18.15
N PRO A 21 -38.78 20.26 17.26
CA PRO A 21 -40.20 20.42 17.56
C PRO A 21 -40.63 19.39 18.61
N LEU A 22 -41.01 19.86 19.78
CA LEU A 22 -41.52 19.07 20.89
C LEU A 22 -43.04 19.25 21.00
N GLN A 23 -43.79 18.15 20.89
CA GLN A 23 -45.23 18.14 21.12
C GLN A 23 -45.51 18.04 22.61
N LEU A 24 -46.24 19.00 23.15
CA LEU A 24 -46.70 19.02 24.55
C LEU A 24 -47.99 18.21 24.72
N GLU A 25 -48.30 17.83 25.96
CA GLU A 25 -49.53 17.08 26.28
C GLU A 25 -50.82 17.85 25.93
N SER A 26 -50.74 19.18 25.85
CA SER A 26 -51.82 20.06 25.39
C SER A 26 -52.07 20.00 23.87
N GLY A 27 -51.27 19.24 23.11
CA GLY A 27 -51.32 19.16 21.65
C GLY A 27 -50.55 20.27 20.92
N GLN A 28 -50.01 21.26 21.63
CA GLN A 28 -49.20 22.34 21.05
C GLN A 28 -47.76 21.88 20.76
N THR A 29 -47.21 22.29 19.61
CA THR A 29 -45.80 22.05 19.26
C THR A 29 -44.97 23.29 19.60
N VAL A 30 -43.90 23.11 20.37
CA VAL A 30 -42.95 24.17 20.73
C VAL A 30 -41.53 23.80 20.31
N GLU A 31 -40.71 24.77 19.93
CA GLU A 31 -39.28 24.53 19.77
C GLU A 31 -38.61 24.47 21.15
N CYS A 32 -37.92 23.36 21.42
CA CYS A 32 -37.15 23.17 22.64
C CYS A 32 -35.69 22.83 22.29
N THR A 33 -34.73 23.38 23.02
CA THR A 33 -33.32 23.01 22.86
C THR A 33 -33.07 21.65 23.49
N VAL A 34 -32.13 20.88 22.93
CA VAL A 34 -31.77 19.56 23.46
C VAL A 34 -31.31 19.66 24.92
N ALA A 35 -30.45 20.64 25.23
CA ALA A 35 -29.98 20.87 26.60
C ALA A 35 -31.13 21.16 27.58
N LYS A 36 -32.09 22.01 27.20
CA LYS A 36 -33.25 22.34 28.04
C LYS A 36 -34.14 21.11 28.23
N TYR A 37 -34.42 20.37 27.17
CA TYR A 37 -35.22 19.14 27.23
C TYR A 37 -34.63 18.10 28.19
N PHE A 38 -33.31 17.85 28.15
CA PHE A 38 -32.68 16.90 29.06
C PHE A 38 -32.65 17.38 30.51
N TYR A 39 -32.54 18.69 30.74
CA TYR A 39 -32.63 19.28 32.07
C TYR A 39 -34.04 19.15 32.65
N GLU A 40 -35.07 19.49 31.88
CA GLU A 40 -36.47 19.51 32.35
C GLU A 40 -37.09 18.11 32.42
N LYS A 41 -36.95 17.29 31.37
CA LYS A 41 -37.64 15.99 31.27
C LYS A 41 -36.88 14.85 31.94
N HIS A 42 -35.55 14.93 31.95
CA HIS A 42 -34.69 13.85 32.46
C HIS A 42 -33.89 14.25 33.70
N HIS A 43 -33.96 15.52 34.15
CA HIS A 43 -33.21 16.04 35.28
C HIS A 43 -31.69 15.89 35.14
N ILE A 44 -31.19 15.96 33.89
CA ILE A 44 -29.77 15.87 33.57
C ILE A 44 -29.27 17.25 33.15
N LYS A 45 -28.42 17.86 33.96
CA LYS A 45 -27.67 19.07 33.58
C LYS A 45 -26.45 18.65 32.77
N LEU A 46 -26.44 18.98 31.48
CA LEU A 46 -25.32 18.65 30.61
C LEU A 46 -24.04 19.36 31.07
N GLN A 47 -22.93 18.62 31.16
CA GLN A 47 -21.63 19.21 31.50
C GLN A 47 -20.98 19.85 30.28
N TYR A 48 -21.24 19.33 29.09
CA TYR A 48 -20.65 19.80 27.83
C TYR A 48 -21.69 20.28 26.82
N PRO A 49 -22.53 21.29 27.17
CA PRO A 49 -23.64 21.74 26.32
C PRO A 49 -23.18 22.43 25.01
N HIS A 50 -21.89 22.80 24.94
CA HIS A 50 -21.25 23.37 23.76
C HIS A 50 -20.89 22.33 22.69
N LEU A 51 -20.94 21.03 23.01
CA LEU A 51 -20.71 19.94 22.05
C LEU A 51 -21.97 19.66 21.20
N PRO A 52 -21.82 19.11 19.98
CA PRO A 52 -22.97 18.73 19.15
C PRO A 52 -23.72 17.51 19.71
N CYS A 53 -24.85 17.18 19.08
CA CYS A 53 -25.64 15.99 19.37
C CYS A 53 -25.49 14.95 18.25
N LEU A 54 -25.74 13.68 18.59
CA LEU A 54 -25.92 12.61 17.62
C LEU A 54 -27.37 12.61 17.14
N GLN A 55 -27.57 12.69 15.83
CA GLN A 55 -28.87 12.38 15.24
C GLN A 55 -28.96 10.87 15.05
N VAL A 56 -30.06 10.28 15.52
CA VAL A 56 -30.22 8.83 15.57
C VAL A 56 -31.56 8.37 15.00
N GLY A 57 -31.59 7.14 14.50
CA GLY A 57 -32.81 6.54 13.94
C GLY A 57 -33.03 6.95 12.48
N GLN A 58 -34.24 7.40 12.16
CA GLN A 58 -34.58 7.84 10.81
C GLN A 58 -34.03 9.25 10.56
N GLU A 59 -33.32 9.45 9.46
CA GLU A 59 -32.66 10.72 9.13
C GLU A 59 -33.65 11.89 8.91
N GLN A 60 -34.89 11.58 8.52
CA GLN A 60 -35.98 12.56 8.39
C GLN A 60 -36.59 12.97 9.75
N LYS A 61 -36.23 12.30 10.85
CA LYS A 61 -36.74 12.59 12.19
C LYS A 61 -35.73 13.37 13.03
N HIS A 62 -36.27 14.09 14.02
CA HIS A 62 -35.53 15.03 14.87
C HIS A 62 -35.14 14.41 16.22
N THR A 63 -34.60 13.18 16.23
CA THR A 63 -34.15 12.53 17.46
C THR A 63 -32.67 12.81 17.69
N TYR A 64 -32.38 13.67 18.68
CA TYR A 64 -31.03 14.12 19.01
C TYR A 64 -30.63 13.64 20.41
N LEU A 65 -29.43 13.06 20.53
CA LEU A 65 -28.85 12.64 21.79
C LEU A 65 -27.54 13.38 22.06
N PRO A 66 -27.38 14.06 23.22
CA PRO A 66 -26.09 14.58 23.65
C PRO A 66 -25.00 13.50 23.69
N LEU A 67 -23.75 13.85 23.36
CA LEU A 67 -22.63 12.89 23.36
C LEU A 67 -22.42 12.24 24.73
N GLU A 68 -22.58 13.00 25.81
CA GLU A 68 -22.35 12.55 27.19
C GLU A 68 -23.34 11.50 27.70
N VAL A 69 -24.51 11.35 27.06
CA VAL A 69 -25.50 10.33 27.44
C VAL A 69 -25.41 9.07 26.57
N CYS A 70 -24.41 8.99 25.69
CA CYS A 70 -24.24 7.92 24.73
C CYS A 70 -23.01 7.05 25.04
N ASN A 71 -23.18 5.74 24.97
CA ASN A 71 -22.08 4.77 25.00
C ASN A 71 -22.06 3.99 23.69
N ILE A 72 -20.86 3.69 23.17
CA ILE A 72 -20.70 2.81 22.01
C ILE A 72 -21.12 1.40 22.43
N VAL A 73 -22.07 0.81 21.72
CA VAL A 73 -22.54 -0.56 21.99
C VAL A 73 -21.38 -1.56 21.75
N PRO A 74 -21.13 -2.52 22.65
CA PRO A 74 -20.08 -3.52 22.47
C PRO A 74 -20.37 -4.48 21.31
N GLY A 75 -19.34 -5.16 20.80
CA GLY A 75 -19.46 -6.18 19.76
C GLY A 75 -19.64 -5.65 18.33
N GLN A 76 -19.45 -4.35 18.10
CA GLN A 76 -19.51 -3.77 16.75
C GLN A 76 -18.17 -3.96 16.02
N ARG A 77 -18.19 -4.71 14.92
CA ARG A 77 -17.01 -4.89 14.05
C ARG A 77 -16.56 -3.55 13.44
N CYS A 78 -15.27 -3.24 13.52
CA CYS A 78 -14.69 -2.12 12.78
C CYS A 78 -14.55 -2.51 11.30
N ILE A 79 -15.35 -1.88 10.42
CA ILE A 79 -15.32 -2.13 8.97
C ILE A 79 -14.31 -1.20 8.27
N LYS A 80 -13.99 -0.06 8.89
CA LYS A 80 -13.04 0.91 8.34
C LYS A 80 -11.63 0.32 8.37
N LYS A 81 -10.82 0.65 7.36
CA LYS A 81 -9.41 0.27 7.33
C LYS A 81 -8.72 0.83 8.57
N LEU A 82 -8.04 -0.06 9.29
CA LEU A 82 -7.23 0.31 10.44
C LEU A 82 -6.05 1.17 10.02
N THR A 83 -5.55 1.99 10.94
CA THR A 83 -4.29 2.69 10.73
C THR A 83 -3.11 1.71 10.78
N ASP A 84 -1.96 2.10 10.22
CA ASP A 84 -0.76 1.25 10.22
C ASP A 84 -0.34 0.89 11.66
N MET A 85 -0.48 1.84 12.59
CA MET A 85 -0.21 1.62 14.02
C MET A 85 -1.17 0.59 14.63
N GLN A 86 -2.48 0.71 14.42
CA GLN A 86 -3.48 -0.24 14.91
C GLN A 86 -3.27 -1.65 14.33
N THR A 87 -2.85 -1.75 13.07
CA THR A 87 -2.56 -3.03 12.41
C THR A 87 -1.41 -3.75 13.11
N SER A 88 -0.37 -3.02 13.53
CA SER A 88 0.79 -3.59 14.24
C SER A 88 0.42 -4.22 15.60
N THR A 89 -0.59 -3.67 16.29
CA THR A 89 -1.04 -4.15 17.61
C THR A 89 -1.91 -5.40 17.55
N MET A 90 -2.61 -5.68 16.44
CA MET A 90 -3.57 -6.79 16.35
C MET A 90 -2.94 -8.20 16.34
N ILE A 91 -1.62 -8.34 16.26
CA ILE A 91 -0.94 -9.64 16.10
C ILE A 91 -0.83 -10.37 17.45
N LYS A 92 -1.95 -10.72 18.08
CA LYS A 92 -1.99 -11.62 19.26
C LYS A 92 -3.22 -12.53 19.18
N VAL A 93 -3.00 -13.83 19.05
CA VAL A 93 -4.06 -14.86 18.98
C VAL A 93 -4.45 -15.30 20.41
N ARG A 94 -5.75 -15.49 20.67
CA ARG A 94 -6.27 -16.08 21.93
C ARG A 94 -6.67 -17.54 21.69
N LYS A 95 -6.46 -18.40 22.71
CA LYS A 95 -6.95 -19.79 22.73
C LYS A 95 -8.45 -19.81 23.07
N ALA A 96 -9.18 -20.76 22.50
CA ALA A 96 -10.61 -20.99 22.75
C ALA A 96 -10.85 -22.39 23.33
N GLU A 97 -11.85 -22.52 24.21
CA GLU A 97 -12.18 -23.75 24.96
C GLU A 97 -13.47 -24.38 24.42
N PHE A 98 -13.40 -25.06 23.27
CA PHE A 98 -14.58 -25.55 22.56
C PHE A 98 -15.28 -26.74 23.23
N ASN A 99 -14.56 -27.58 23.97
CA ASN A 99 -15.14 -28.78 24.59
C ASN A 99 -16.03 -28.48 25.81
N ASN A 100 -16.01 -27.25 26.31
CA ASN A 100 -16.91 -26.79 27.38
C ASN A 100 -18.21 -26.19 26.82
N ASP A 101 -18.40 -26.18 25.49
CA ASP A 101 -19.61 -25.65 24.86
C ASP A 101 -20.76 -26.68 24.91
N VAL A 102 -21.90 -26.24 25.43
CA VAL A 102 -23.11 -27.08 25.63
C VAL A 102 -23.65 -27.62 24.30
N TYR A 103 -23.51 -26.85 23.21
CA TYR A 103 -23.95 -27.30 21.89
C TYR A 103 -22.98 -28.33 21.31
N VAL A 104 -21.67 -28.12 21.45
CA VAL A 104 -20.65 -29.09 20.99
C VAL A 104 -20.85 -30.45 21.65
N THR A 105 -21.07 -30.46 22.96
CA THR A 105 -21.33 -31.69 23.73
C THR A 105 -22.67 -32.34 23.37
N HIS A 106 -23.73 -31.56 23.12
CA HIS A 106 -25.03 -32.08 22.70
C HIS A 106 -24.99 -32.83 21.36
N PHE A 107 -24.15 -32.37 20.42
CA PHE A 107 -23.94 -33.05 19.13
C PHE A 107 -22.93 -34.20 19.21
N GLY A 108 -22.42 -34.56 20.39
CA GLY A 108 -21.42 -35.62 20.57
C GLY A 108 -20.07 -35.32 19.92
N ILE A 109 -19.77 -34.04 19.66
CA ILE A 109 -18.53 -33.59 19.02
C ILE A 109 -17.46 -33.44 20.10
N ASN A 110 -16.27 -33.99 19.84
CA ASN A 110 -15.09 -33.81 20.68
C ASN A 110 -13.96 -33.21 19.84
N ILE A 111 -13.44 -32.05 20.25
CA ILE A 111 -12.39 -31.33 19.54
C ILE A 111 -11.06 -31.56 20.24
N LEU A 112 -10.10 -32.14 19.54
CA LEU A 112 -8.74 -32.29 20.07
C LEU A 112 -8.10 -30.92 20.30
N THR A 113 -7.48 -30.74 21.47
CA THR A 113 -6.78 -29.50 21.84
C THR A 113 -5.38 -29.39 21.24
N ASN A 114 -4.87 -30.50 20.72
CA ASN A 114 -3.60 -30.59 20.03
C ASN A 114 -3.82 -30.39 18.53
N MET A 115 -2.88 -29.71 17.87
CA MET A 115 -2.89 -29.61 16.41
C MET A 115 -2.69 -30.99 15.79
N THR A 116 -3.35 -31.25 14.67
CA THR A 116 -3.14 -32.47 13.89
C THR A 116 -1.68 -32.57 13.45
N GLU A 117 -1.04 -33.69 13.77
CA GLU A 117 0.31 -33.97 13.30
C GLU A 117 0.28 -34.37 11.83
N VAL A 118 1.13 -33.73 11.02
CA VAL A 118 1.23 -33.98 9.58
C VAL A 118 2.70 -34.12 9.21
N MET A 119 3.01 -35.16 8.44
CA MET A 119 4.35 -35.35 7.88
C MET A 119 4.56 -34.44 6.68
N GLY A 120 5.35 -33.38 6.89
CA GLY A 120 5.76 -32.46 5.84
C GLY A 120 6.98 -32.97 5.06
N ARG A 121 7.21 -32.40 3.87
CA ARG A 121 8.47 -32.55 3.11
C ARG A 121 9.07 -31.19 2.86
N VAL A 122 10.37 -31.05 3.12
CA VAL A 122 11.15 -29.86 2.75
C VAL A 122 11.80 -30.13 1.39
N LEU A 123 11.32 -29.44 0.36
CA LEU A 123 11.88 -29.58 -0.98
C LEU A 123 13.25 -28.90 -1.06
N THR A 124 14.18 -29.53 -1.79
CA THR A 124 15.50 -28.95 -2.05
C THR A 124 15.35 -27.68 -2.88
N ALA A 125 15.99 -26.58 -2.45
CA ALA A 125 15.98 -25.33 -3.20
C ALA A 125 16.69 -25.50 -4.56
N PRO A 126 16.13 -24.95 -5.65
CA PRO A 126 16.78 -25.02 -6.94
C PRO A 126 18.03 -24.13 -6.97
N LYS A 127 19.02 -24.53 -7.77
CA LYS A 127 20.22 -23.72 -8.00
C LYS A 127 19.91 -22.59 -8.98
N ILE A 128 20.40 -21.39 -8.67
CA ILE A 128 20.22 -20.16 -9.44
C ILE A 128 21.54 -19.81 -10.12
N GLN A 129 21.50 -19.52 -11.41
CA GLN A 129 22.66 -19.13 -12.22
C GLN A 129 22.63 -17.64 -12.54
N TYR A 130 23.74 -16.96 -12.23
CA TYR A 130 24.02 -15.58 -12.62
C TYR A 130 24.90 -15.53 -13.89
N GLY A 131 25.16 -14.34 -14.41
CA GLY A 131 25.94 -14.12 -15.62
C GLY A 131 27.36 -13.62 -15.34
N GLY A 132 27.80 -12.69 -16.18
CA GLY A 132 29.18 -12.21 -16.20
C GLY A 132 30.18 -13.29 -16.64
N ARG A 133 31.47 -13.03 -16.44
CA ARG A 133 32.55 -13.96 -16.81
C ARG A 133 32.53 -15.26 -15.99
N THR A 134 32.15 -15.17 -14.72
CA THR A 134 32.23 -16.28 -13.76
C THR A 134 30.97 -17.15 -13.70
N LYS A 135 29.83 -16.67 -14.22
CA LYS A 135 28.53 -17.40 -14.24
C LYS A 135 28.20 -18.06 -12.90
N VAL A 136 28.32 -17.29 -11.81
CA VAL A 136 28.21 -17.80 -10.43
C VAL A 136 26.88 -18.55 -10.21
N ILE A 137 26.98 -19.73 -9.61
CA ILE A 137 25.81 -20.53 -9.20
C ILE A 137 25.59 -20.38 -7.69
N VAL A 138 24.34 -20.21 -7.29
CA VAL A 138 23.93 -20.00 -5.90
C VAL A 138 22.85 -21.00 -5.53
N THR A 139 22.94 -21.55 -4.33
CA THR A 139 21.87 -22.35 -3.72
C THR A 139 21.20 -21.49 -2.65
N PRO A 140 19.89 -21.21 -2.73
CA PRO A 140 19.18 -20.49 -1.69
C PRO A 140 19.29 -21.20 -0.33
N ASN A 141 19.49 -20.44 0.73
CA ASN A 141 19.50 -20.93 2.11
C ASN A 141 18.27 -20.39 2.84
N GLN A 142 17.42 -21.27 3.37
CA GLN A 142 16.16 -20.90 4.02
C GLN A 142 15.31 -19.93 3.18
N GLY A 143 15.28 -20.13 1.86
CA GLY A 143 14.54 -19.30 0.92
C GLY A 143 15.19 -17.96 0.55
N VAL A 144 16.42 -17.69 0.99
CA VAL A 144 17.11 -16.41 0.78
C VAL A 144 18.46 -16.62 0.07
N TRP A 145 18.81 -15.66 -0.79
CA TRP A 145 20.15 -15.50 -1.34
C TRP A 145 20.45 -14.02 -1.59
N ASP A 146 21.71 -13.68 -1.83
CA ASP A 146 22.12 -12.32 -2.16
C ASP A 146 22.84 -12.21 -3.51
N MET A 147 23.07 -10.98 -3.96
CA MET A 147 23.77 -10.66 -5.22
C MET A 147 25.24 -10.25 -5.03
N ARG A 148 25.81 -10.34 -3.83
CA ARG A 148 27.19 -9.88 -3.60
C ARG A 148 28.16 -10.71 -4.43
N GLY A 149 29.02 -10.04 -5.20
CA GLY A 149 29.99 -10.68 -6.10
C GLY A 149 29.37 -11.39 -7.31
N LYS A 150 28.13 -11.05 -7.69
CA LYS A 150 27.40 -11.68 -8.79
C LYS A 150 26.92 -10.62 -9.78
N GLN A 151 26.98 -10.95 -11.07
CA GLN A 151 26.50 -10.10 -12.15
C GLN A 151 25.25 -10.69 -12.77
N PHE A 152 24.33 -9.85 -13.27
CA PHE A 152 23.11 -10.33 -13.91
C PHE A 152 23.40 -11.30 -15.05
N HIS A 153 22.50 -12.26 -15.27
CA HIS A 153 22.58 -13.19 -16.39
C HIS A 153 22.72 -12.44 -17.72
N THR A 154 21.85 -11.45 -17.93
CA THR A 154 21.85 -10.52 -19.05
C THR A 154 21.62 -9.13 -18.48
N GLY A 155 22.70 -8.40 -18.25
CA GLY A 155 22.65 -7.01 -17.79
C GLY A 155 22.54 -6.04 -18.95
N ILE A 156 21.71 -5.01 -18.81
CA ILE A 156 21.54 -3.95 -19.80
C ILE A 156 22.56 -2.83 -19.56
N GLU A 157 23.24 -2.40 -20.62
CA GLU A 157 24.05 -1.18 -20.59
C GLU A 157 23.15 0.05 -20.79
N ILE A 158 23.24 0.99 -19.85
CA ILE A 158 22.42 2.21 -19.83
C ILE A 158 23.33 3.38 -20.19
N ARG A 159 23.15 3.93 -21.39
CA ARG A 159 23.91 5.05 -21.95
C ARG A 159 23.14 6.36 -21.84
N THR A 160 21.86 6.36 -22.19
CA THR A 160 21.04 7.58 -22.24
C THR A 160 19.92 7.47 -21.23
N TRP A 161 20.02 8.25 -20.15
CA TRP A 161 19.09 8.22 -19.04
C TRP A 161 18.95 9.61 -18.40
N ALA A 162 17.83 9.84 -17.72
CA ALA A 162 17.50 11.13 -17.13
C ALA A 162 17.09 10.99 -15.66
N ILE A 163 17.22 12.10 -14.90
CA ILE A 163 16.69 12.27 -13.56
C ILE A 163 15.64 13.39 -13.57
N ALA A 164 14.43 13.08 -13.12
CA ALA A 164 13.38 14.06 -12.84
C ALA A 164 13.11 14.11 -11.34
N CYS A 165 13.45 15.20 -10.67
CA CYS A 165 13.31 15.34 -9.22
C CYS A 165 12.05 16.13 -8.85
N PHE A 166 11.02 15.46 -8.35
CA PHE A 166 9.79 16.07 -7.83
C PHE A 166 9.83 16.31 -6.32
N ALA A 167 10.97 16.05 -5.68
CA ALA A 167 11.20 16.43 -4.30
C ALA A 167 11.71 17.89 -4.24
N PRO A 168 11.26 18.70 -3.27
CA PRO A 168 11.78 20.06 -3.10
C PRO A 168 13.30 20.04 -2.93
N GLN A 169 14.01 20.99 -3.55
CA GLN A 169 15.48 21.06 -3.52
C GLN A 169 16.06 21.12 -2.10
N ARG A 170 15.34 21.75 -1.16
CA ARG A 170 15.71 21.77 0.26
C ARG A 170 15.68 20.38 0.93
N ASN A 171 14.83 19.47 0.43
CA ASN A 171 14.69 18.11 0.94
C ASN A 171 15.64 17.15 0.22
N CYS A 172 15.95 17.39 -1.06
CA CYS A 172 16.86 16.59 -1.86
C CYS A 172 17.64 17.53 -2.75
N ASN A 173 18.88 17.86 -2.36
CA ASN A 173 19.70 18.84 -3.06
C ASN A 173 20.54 18.19 -4.18
N GLU A 174 21.22 19.01 -4.97
CA GLU A 174 22.02 18.54 -6.10
C GLU A 174 23.20 17.66 -5.67
N ALA A 175 23.77 17.93 -4.49
CA ALA A 175 24.83 17.10 -3.92
C ALA A 175 24.31 15.69 -3.60
N ALA A 176 23.10 15.57 -3.04
CA ALA A 176 22.46 14.29 -2.79
C ALA A 176 22.17 13.52 -4.09
N LEU A 177 21.67 14.20 -5.13
CA LEU A 177 21.45 13.59 -6.45
C LEU A 177 22.76 13.11 -7.10
N ARG A 178 23.85 13.87 -6.97
CA ARG A 178 25.18 13.51 -7.47
C ARG A 178 25.74 12.29 -6.73
N THR A 179 25.69 12.31 -5.40
CA THR A 179 26.12 11.17 -4.57
C THR A 179 25.30 9.92 -4.88
N PHE A 180 23.98 10.04 -4.96
CA PHE A 180 23.10 8.94 -5.35
C PHE A 180 23.47 8.37 -6.73
N THR A 181 23.71 9.24 -7.71
CA THR A 181 24.12 8.84 -9.07
C THR A 181 25.42 8.05 -9.04
N GLN A 182 26.45 8.54 -8.35
CA GLN A 182 27.74 7.86 -8.24
C GLN A 182 27.62 6.48 -7.55
N GLN A 183 26.85 6.41 -6.46
CA GLN A 183 26.64 5.14 -5.76
C GLN A 183 25.82 4.15 -6.59
N LEU A 184 24.80 4.63 -7.30
CA LEU A 184 24.00 3.80 -8.19
C LEU A 184 24.85 3.27 -9.35
N GLN A 185 25.67 4.11 -9.98
CA GLN A 185 26.61 3.71 -11.03
C GLN A 185 27.56 2.63 -10.55
N ARG A 186 28.18 2.81 -9.37
CA ARG A 186 29.06 1.80 -8.77
C ARG A 186 28.35 0.45 -8.60
N ILE A 187 27.21 0.43 -7.92
CA ILE A 187 26.46 -0.81 -7.66
C ILE A 187 25.92 -1.44 -8.95
N SER A 188 25.53 -0.62 -9.92
CA SER A 188 25.06 -1.08 -11.24
C SER A 188 26.18 -1.77 -12.04
N ASN A 189 27.40 -1.20 -12.01
CA ASN A 189 28.59 -1.80 -12.61
C ASN A 189 28.95 -3.13 -11.93
N ASP A 190 28.95 -3.18 -10.59
CA ASP A 190 29.21 -4.40 -9.83
C ASP A 190 28.21 -5.52 -10.16
N ALA A 191 26.95 -5.14 -10.44
CA ALA A 191 25.88 -6.05 -10.85
C ALA A 191 25.89 -6.40 -12.36
N GLY A 192 26.82 -5.86 -13.16
CA GLY A 192 26.90 -6.13 -14.60
C GLY A 192 25.82 -5.42 -15.44
N MET A 193 25.21 -4.36 -14.92
CA MET A 193 24.28 -3.46 -15.62
C MET A 193 24.88 -2.05 -15.65
N PRO A 194 25.92 -1.80 -16.47
CA PRO A 194 26.67 -0.56 -16.38
C PRO A 194 25.83 0.66 -16.75
N ILE A 195 25.75 1.64 -15.85
CA ILE A 195 25.22 2.98 -16.14
C ILE A 195 26.39 3.86 -16.54
N VAL A 196 26.47 4.19 -17.82
CA VAL A 196 27.56 4.91 -18.45
C VAL A 196 27.24 6.40 -18.51
N GLY A 197 28.20 7.24 -18.11
CA GLY A 197 28.08 8.69 -18.20
C GLY A 197 27.09 9.31 -17.20
N GLN A 198 27.08 10.63 -17.15
CA GLN A 198 26.11 11.40 -16.35
C GLN A 198 24.73 11.37 -17.03
N PRO A 199 23.62 11.57 -16.28
CA PRO A 199 22.31 11.64 -16.89
C PRO A 199 22.26 12.79 -17.91
N CYS A 200 21.66 12.56 -19.08
CA CYS A 200 21.54 13.57 -20.14
C CYS A 200 20.65 14.76 -19.72
N PHE A 201 19.81 14.54 -18.71
CA PHE A 201 18.93 15.55 -18.13
C PHE A 201 18.79 15.32 -16.62
N CYS A 202 18.93 16.38 -15.83
CA CYS A 202 18.70 16.36 -14.38
C CYS A 202 18.05 17.68 -13.96
N LYS A 203 16.74 17.68 -13.68
CA LYS A 203 16.01 18.89 -13.29
C LYS A 203 15.01 18.63 -12.17
N TYR A 204 14.75 19.68 -11.40
CA TYR A 204 13.65 19.75 -10.46
C TYR A 204 12.35 20.12 -11.17
N ALA A 205 11.25 19.54 -10.71
CA ALA A 205 9.90 19.95 -11.07
C ALA A 205 8.99 19.88 -9.85
N THR A 206 7.88 20.61 -9.90
CA THR A 206 6.86 20.58 -8.86
C THR A 206 5.51 20.42 -9.54
N GLY A 207 4.60 19.68 -8.90
CA GLY A 207 3.26 19.48 -9.42
C GLY A 207 3.13 18.29 -10.35
N ILE A 208 1.89 17.86 -10.54
CA ILE A 208 1.51 16.69 -11.36
C ILE A 208 1.53 17.09 -12.85
N GLU A 209 1.11 18.32 -13.13
CA GLU A 209 1.01 18.95 -14.44
C GLU A 209 2.34 19.02 -15.20
N GLN A 210 3.48 18.93 -14.50
CA GLN A 210 4.81 18.98 -15.12
C GLN A 210 5.29 17.61 -15.65
N VAL A 211 4.64 16.51 -15.28
CA VAL A 211 5.08 15.16 -15.68
C VAL A 211 4.99 14.96 -17.20
N GLU A 212 3.81 15.20 -17.77
CA GLU A 212 3.57 14.94 -19.20
C GLU A 212 4.40 15.85 -20.13
N PRO A 213 4.45 17.18 -19.94
CA PRO A 213 5.28 18.05 -20.76
C PRO A 213 6.76 17.70 -20.68
N MET A 214 7.27 17.40 -19.48
CA MET A 214 8.66 17.02 -19.29
C MET A 214 8.99 15.70 -20.01
N PHE A 215 8.13 14.69 -19.91
CA PHE A 215 8.39 13.41 -20.56
C PHE A 215 8.29 13.50 -22.08
N LYS A 216 7.35 14.32 -22.61
CA LYS A 216 7.28 14.63 -24.05
C LYS A 216 8.56 15.31 -24.52
N PHE A 217 9.02 16.33 -23.80
CA PHE A 217 10.28 17.00 -24.09
C PHE A 217 11.45 16.01 -24.09
N LEU A 218 11.56 15.15 -23.07
CA LEU A 218 12.62 14.15 -22.96
C LEU A 218 12.62 13.16 -24.11
N LYS A 219 11.43 12.65 -24.50
CA LYS A 219 11.29 11.71 -25.63
C LYS A 219 11.71 12.33 -26.96
N THR A 220 11.31 13.58 -27.22
CA THR A 220 11.61 14.27 -28.47
C THR A 220 13.07 14.74 -28.54
N THR A 221 13.66 15.11 -27.40
CA THR A 221 15.03 15.65 -27.34
C THR A 221 16.08 14.54 -27.34
N TYR A 222 15.79 13.40 -26.70
CA TYR A 222 16.73 12.29 -26.52
C TYR A 222 16.15 11.02 -27.15
N ASN A 223 16.37 10.83 -28.45
CA ASN A 223 15.77 9.74 -29.24
C ASN A 223 16.06 8.34 -28.67
N ASP A 224 17.23 8.14 -28.07
CA ASP A 224 17.66 6.85 -27.50
C ASP A 224 17.47 6.78 -25.98
N LEU A 225 16.59 7.58 -25.38
CA LEU A 225 16.37 7.60 -23.93
C LEU A 225 15.86 6.25 -23.42
N GLN A 226 16.67 5.60 -22.58
CA GLN A 226 16.37 4.28 -22.04
C GLN A 226 15.58 4.35 -20.72
N LEU A 227 15.87 5.31 -19.86
CA LEU A 227 15.34 5.34 -18.49
C LEU A 227 15.13 6.76 -17.96
N ILE A 228 14.01 6.98 -17.27
CA ILE A 228 13.83 8.14 -16.40
C ILE A 228 13.79 7.67 -14.94
N VAL A 229 14.77 8.10 -14.15
CA VAL A 229 14.75 7.95 -12.69
C VAL A 229 13.98 9.12 -12.10
N VAL A 230 12.89 8.83 -11.39
CA VAL A 230 11.99 9.86 -10.85
C VAL A 230 12.11 9.92 -9.33
N VAL A 231 12.59 11.03 -8.78
CA VAL A 231 12.72 11.21 -7.33
C VAL A 231 11.44 11.83 -6.76
N LEU A 232 10.83 11.18 -5.76
CA LEU A 232 9.55 11.61 -5.17
C LEU A 232 9.71 11.92 -3.67
N PRO A 233 9.02 12.93 -3.12
CA PRO A 233 9.16 13.34 -1.71
C PRO A 233 8.55 12.34 -0.70
N GLY A 234 7.81 11.33 -1.16
CA GLY A 234 7.09 10.39 -0.30
C GLY A 234 5.84 9.88 -1.02
N LYS A 235 4.72 9.75 -0.28
CA LYS A 235 3.42 9.47 -0.87
C LYS A 235 2.91 10.74 -1.57
N THR A 236 2.73 10.68 -2.89
CA THR A 236 2.33 11.81 -3.71
C THR A 236 1.49 11.33 -4.90
N PRO A 237 0.48 12.10 -5.35
CA PRO A 237 -0.27 11.79 -6.57
C PRO A 237 0.59 11.77 -7.84
N VAL A 238 1.75 12.43 -7.83
CA VAL A 238 2.72 12.44 -8.94
C VAL A 238 3.14 11.02 -9.34
N TYR A 239 3.19 10.07 -8.40
CA TYR A 239 3.54 8.68 -8.72
C TYR A 239 2.56 8.05 -9.73
N ALA A 240 1.26 8.24 -9.52
CA ALA A 240 0.24 7.69 -10.41
C ALA A 240 0.34 8.33 -11.80
N GLU A 241 0.60 9.63 -11.86
CA GLU A 241 0.75 10.35 -13.12
C GLU A 241 2.01 9.94 -13.89
N VAL A 242 3.15 9.78 -13.20
CA VAL A 242 4.39 9.24 -13.80
C VAL A 242 4.14 7.88 -14.44
N LYS A 243 3.34 7.03 -13.77
CA LYS A 243 2.98 5.71 -14.29
C LYS A 243 2.01 5.79 -15.46
N ARG A 244 0.97 6.61 -15.38
CA ARG A 244 0.04 6.86 -16.49
C ARG A 244 0.80 7.37 -17.72
N VAL A 245 1.58 8.43 -17.59
CA VAL A 245 2.31 9.04 -18.70
C VAL A 245 3.38 8.11 -19.25
N GLY A 246 4.20 7.53 -18.37
CA GLY A 246 5.31 6.65 -18.78
C GLY A 246 4.83 5.33 -19.39
N ASP A 247 3.90 4.64 -18.73
CA ASP A 247 3.53 3.27 -19.07
C ASP A 247 2.42 3.21 -20.13
N THR A 248 1.52 4.22 -20.25
CA THR A 248 0.38 4.17 -21.19
C THR A 248 0.40 5.20 -22.31
N LEU A 249 0.90 6.43 -22.08
CA LEU A 249 0.86 7.48 -23.10
C LEU A 249 2.12 7.53 -23.97
N ILE A 250 3.28 7.49 -23.33
CA ILE A 250 4.56 7.82 -23.97
C ILE A 250 5.40 6.57 -24.22
N GLY A 251 5.26 5.53 -23.38
CA GLY A 251 6.01 4.28 -23.51
C GLY A 251 7.48 4.45 -23.13
N LEU A 252 7.78 5.11 -22.01
CA LEU A 252 9.14 5.28 -21.48
C LEU A 252 9.30 4.54 -20.16
N ALA A 253 10.40 3.81 -20.01
CA ALA A 253 10.70 3.12 -18.76
C ALA A 253 10.96 4.12 -17.63
N THR A 254 10.22 3.98 -16.53
CA THR A 254 10.31 4.87 -15.37
C THR A 254 10.66 4.11 -14.09
N GLN A 255 11.66 4.60 -13.35
CA GLN A 255 12.02 4.09 -12.03
C GLN A 255 11.88 5.16 -10.95
N CYS A 256 10.79 5.10 -10.18
CA CYS A 256 10.59 6.01 -9.05
C CYS A 256 11.45 5.61 -7.85
N VAL A 257 12.00 6.59 -7.14
CA VAL A 257 12.73 6.42 -5.88
C VAL A 257 12.29 7.49 -4.88
N GLN A 258 12.13 7.13 -3.61
CA GLN A 258 11.81 8.11 -2.57
C GLN A 258 13.04 8.96 -2.24
N ALA A 259 12.86 10.26 -2.04
CA ALA A 259 13.93 11.21 -1.70
C ALA A 259 14.75 10.75 -0.49
N LYS A 260 14.11 10.13 0.52
CA LYS A 260 14.82 9.55 1.68
C LYS A 260 15.87 8.50 1.30
N ASN A 261 15.60 7.70 0.25
CA ASN A 261 16.50 6.65 -0.25
C ASN A 261 17.56 7.21 -1.22
N VAL A 262 17.35 8.42 -1.74
CA VAL A 262 18.36 9.19 -2.49
C VAL A 262 19.32 9.87 -1.53
N ASN A 263 18.78 10.53 -0.50
CA ASN A 263 19.57 11.24 0.52
C ASN A 263 20.42 10.28 1.36
N LYS A 264 19.89 9.09 1.68
CA LYS A 264 20.61 8.07 2.44
C LYS A 264 20.53 6.73 1.71
N THR A 265 21.50 6.51 0.83
CA THR A 265 21.62 5.26 0.08
C THR A 265 22.19 4.14 0.96
N THR A 266 21.68 2.92 0.78
CA THR A 266 22.36 1.71 1.26
C THR A 266 22.66 0.79 0.08
N PRO A 267 23.79 0.04 0.09
CA PRO A 267 24.12 -0.89 -1.00
C PRO A 267 22.99 -1.88 -1.31
N GLN A 268 22.30 -2.38 -0.28
CA GLN A 268 21.15 -3.27 -0.44
C GLN A 268 19.99 -2.58 -1.18
N THR A 269 19.68 -1.32 -0.85
CA THR A 269 18.59 -0.59 -1.51
C THR A 269 18.91 -0.31 -2.97
N LEU A 270 20.15 0.08 -3.27
CA LEU A 270 20.60 0.32 -4.64
C LEU A 270 20.66 -0.97 -5.46
N SER A 271 21.13 -2.06 -4.85
CA SER A 271 21.13 -3.40 -5.47
C SER A 271 19.70 -3.85 -5.83
N ASN A 272 18.75 -3.65 -4.91
CA ASN A 272 17.32 -3.90 -5.18
C ASN A 272 16.73 -2.95 -6.24
N LEU A 273 17.26 -1.74 -6.37
CA LEU A 273 16.87 -0.81 -7.43
C LEU A 273 17.36 -1.29 -8.80
N CYS A 274 18.62 -1.74 -8.88
CA CYS A 274 19.20 -2.31 -10.10
C CYS A 274 18.44 -3.55 -10.58
N LEU A 275 17.99 -4.42 -9.67
CA LEU A 275 17.12 -5.57 -10.00
C LEU A 275 15.88 -5.15 -10.80
N LYS A 276 15.27 -4.01 -10.44
CA LYS A 276 14.06 -3.50 -11.07
C LYS A 276 14.36 -2.77 -12.38
N ILE A 277 15.46 -2.01 -12.41
CA ILE A 277 15.88 -1.27 -13.60
C ILE A 277 16.23 -2.26 -14.72
N ASN A 278 17.05 -3.27 -14.43
CA ASN A 278 17.49 -4.24 -15.42
C ASN A 278 16.30 -4.91 -16.13
N VAL A 279 15.33 -5.42 -15.34
CA VAL A 279 14.12 -6.06 -15.88
C VAL A 279 13.27 -5.11 -16.71
N LYS A 280 13.11 -3.85 -16.28
CA LYS A 280 12.34 -2.84 -17.03
C LYS A 280 12.95 -2.51 -18.39
N LEU A 281 14.25 -2.71 -18.54
CA LEU A 281 14.97 -2.48 -19.79
C LEU A 281 15.19 -3.78 -20.58
N GLY A 282 14.52 -4.87 -20.20
CA GLY A 282 14.56 -6.16 -20.92
C GLY A 282 15.69 -7.09 -20.49
N GLY A 283 16.43 -6.77 -19.43
CA GLY A 283 17.48 -7.61 -18.89
C GLY A 283 16.96 -8.83 -18.12
N VAL A 284 17.82 -9.85 -18.00
CA VAL A 284 17.57 -11.07 -17.23
C VAL A 284 18.46 -11.06 -16.01
N ASN A 285 17.88 -10.97 -14.81
CA ASN A 285 18.67 -10.89 -13.58
C ASN A 285 19.41 -12.20 -13.28
N ASN A 286 18.71 -13.33 -13.38
CA ASN A 286 19.23 -14.67 -13.16
C ASN A 286 18.28 -15.69 -13.78
N ILE A 287 18.73 -16.94 -13.87
CA ILE A 287 17.92 -18.07 -14.36
C ILE A 287 18.03 -19.26 -13.39
N LEU A 288 17.08 -20.18 -13.46
CA LEU A 288 17.27 -21.51 -12.90
C LEU A 288 18.40 -22.22 -13.66
N VAL A 289 19.32 -22.88 -12.95
CA VAL A 289 20.38 -23.66 -13.59
C VAL A 289 19.74 -24.65 -14.57
N PRO A 290 20.15 -24.68 -15.85
CA PRO A 290 19.47 -25.48 -16.86
C PRO A 290 19.28 -26.96 -16.51
N SER A 291 20.27 -27.57 -15.83
CA SER A 291 20.29 -28.98 -15.45
C SER A 291 19.41 -29.33 -14.24
N VAL A 292 18.94 -28.36 -13.45
CA VAL A 292 18.03 -28.62 -12.33
C VAL A 292 16.55 -28.47 -12.71
N ARG A 293 16.26 -28.09 -13.95
CA ARG A 293 14.89 -27.94 -14.45
C ARG A 293 14.26 -29.32 -14.72
N PRO A 294 12.97 -29.53 -14.41
CA PRO A 294 12.28 -30.79 -14.73
C PRO A 294 12.30 -31.08 -16.23
N ILE A 295 13.03 -32.13 -16.63
CA ILE A 295 13.19 -32.52 -18.05
C ILE A 295 11.85 -32.84 -18.69
N SER A 296 10.91 -33.43 -17.94
CA SER A 296 9.57 -33.78 -18.43
C SER A 296 8.77 -32.59 -18.93
N VAL A 297 9.02 -31.38 -18.40
CA VAL A 297 8.28 -30.16 -18.76
C VAL A 297 9.05 -29.31 -19.76
N PHE A 298 10.37 -29.17 -19.58
CA PHE A 298 11.19 -28.25 -20.37
C PHE A 298 11.79 -28.89 -21.65
N ARG A 299 11.38 -30.11 -22.02
CA ARG A 299 11.84 -30.78 -23.25
C ARG A 299 11.29 -30.13 -24.52
N GLU A 300 10.09 -29.59 -24.44
CA GLU A 300 9.40 -28.89 -25.53
C GLU A 300 9.11 -27.44 -25.12
N PRO A 301 8.84 -26.54 -26.07
CA PRO A 301 8.45 -25.17 -25.76
C PRO A 301 7.22 -25.13 -24.83
N VAL A 302 7.39 -24.50 -23.68
CA VAL A 302 6.35 -24.35 -22.67
C VAL A 302 6.18 -22.87 -22.32
N ILE A 303 4.93 -22.45 -22.12
CA ILE A 303 4.57 -21.12 -21.63
C ILE A 303 4.04 -21.24 -20.19
N PHE A 304 4.51 -20.33 -19.32
CA PHE A 304 3.96 -20.16 -17.98
C PHE A 304 3.07 -18.93 -17.99
N ILE A 305 1.82 -19.08 -17.53
CA ILE A 305 0.84 -17.99 -17.49
C ILE A 305 0.43 -17.77 -16.03
N GLY A 306 0.57 -16.54 -15.56
CA GLY A 306 0.06 -16.10 -14.26
C GLY A 306 -1.22 -15.29 -14.43
N ALA A 307 -2.30 -15.65 -13.73
CA ALA A 307 -3.55 -14.92 -13.75
C ALA A 307 -3.96 -14.46 -12.34
N ASP A 308 -4.37 -13.20 -12.22
CA ASP A 308 -4.91 -12.64 -10.97
C ASP A 308 -6.12 -11.73 -11.25
N VAL A 309 -7.02 -11.65 -10.26
CA VAL A 309 -8.13 -10.68 -10.25
C VAL A 309 -8.08 -9.91 -8.94
N THR A 310 -7.85 -8.61 -9.05
CA THR A 310 -7.89 -7.71 -7.90
C THR A 310 -9.24 -6.99 -7.83
N HIS A 311 -9.94 -7.16 -6.70
CA HIS A 311 -11.22 -6.51 -6.42
C HIS A 311 -11.06 -5.18 -5.68
N PRO A 312 -12.06 -4.28 -5.76
CA PRO A 312 -12.09 -3.05 -4.97
C PRO A 312 -12.05 -3.29 -3.45
N PRO A 313 -11.60 -2.30 -2.64
CA PRO A 313 -11.65 -2.38 -1.18
C PRO A 313 -13.06 -2.58 -0.63
N ALA A 314 -13.15 -3.12 0.59
CA ALA A 314 -14.42 -3.34 1.28
C ALA A 314 -15.27 -2.05 1.36
N GLY A 315 -16.51 -2.13 0.90
CA GLY A 315 -17.48 -1.02 0.90
C GLY A 315 -17.54 -0.23 -0.41
N ASP A 316 -16.61 -0.44 -1.34
CA ASP A 316 -16.66 0.15 -2.68
C ASP A 316 -17.60 -0.67 -3.59
N ARG A 317 -18.54 0.00 -4.26
CA ARG A 317 -19.55 -0.62 -5.14
C ARG A 317 -19.46 -0.17 -6.60
N SER A 318 -18.56 0.75 -6.93
CA SER A 318 -18.53 1.40 -8.25
C SER A 318 -17.26 1.12 -9.02
N LYS A 319 -16.15 0.78 -8.36
CA LYS A 319 -14.90 0.48 -9.06
C LYS A 319 -14.96 -0.89 -9.75
N PRO A 320 -14.37 -1.01 -10.95
CA PRO A 320 -14.25 -2.30 -11.60
C PRO A 320 -13.26 -3.21 -10.87
N SER A 321 -13.41 -4.51 -11.08
CA SER A 321 -12.32 -5.46 -10.80
C SER A 321 -11.32 -5.43 -11.95
N ILE A 322 -10.04 -5.68 -11.66
CA ILE A 322 -8.98 -5.69 -12.68
C ILE A 322 -8.46 -7.12 -12.80
N ALA A 323 -8.58 -7.70 -13.99
CA ALA A 323 -7.99 -8.99 -14.34
C ALA A 323 -6.65 -8.76 -15.06
N ALA A 324 -5.62 -9.52 -14.69
CA ALA A 324 -4.31 -9.50 -15.33
C ALA A 324 -3.90 -10.92 -15.71
N VAL A 325 -3.37 -11.08 -16.93
CA VAL A 325 -2.77 -12.32 -17.45
C VAL A 325 -1.38 -11.93 -17.96
N ASN A 326 -0.34 -12.44 -17.29
CA ASN A 326 1.06 -12.17 -17.62
C ASN A 326 1.80 -13.47 -17.94
#